data_AF-A0A523QCU4-F1
#
_entry.id   AF-A0A523QCU4-F1
#
_cell.length_a   1.000
_cell.length_b   1.000
_cell.length_c   1.000
_cell.angle_alpha   90.00
_cell.angle_beta   90.00
_cell.angle_gamma   90.00
#
_symmetry.space_group_name_H-M   'P 1'
#
loop_
_entity.id
_entity.type
_entity.pdbx_description
1 polymer ?
#
loop_
_entity_poly.entity_id
_entity_poly.type
_entity_poly.pdbx_seq_one_letter_code
_entity_poly.pdbx_strand_id
1 'polypeptide(L)' 'MAMRAYLDNGTTTQVAKEVLDAMLPYLTEKFGHPLFLYSLGQEAADAVEKSQKTIADTLNARRLEIFL' A
#
# COMPACT_ATOMS: atom_id res chain seq x y z
N MET A 1 -20.65 24.45 -18.79
CA MET A 1 -20.34 23.17 -18.14
C MET A 1 -20.07 23.47 -16.67
N ALA A 2 -20.84 22.93 -15.74
CA ALA A 2 -20.59 23.16 -14.31
C ALA A 2 -19.33 22.41 -13.87
N MET A 3 -18.45 23.06 -13.11
CA MET A 3 -17.28 22.43 -12.49
C MET A 3 -17.74 21.44 -11.44
N ARG A 4 -17.30 20.18 -11.55
CA ARG A 4 -17.56 19.17 -10.51
C ARG A 4 -16.61 19.45 -9.34
N ALA A 5 -17.16 19.83 -8.20
CA ALA A 5 -16.44 19.92 -6.94
C ALA A 5 -16.73 18.67 -6.10
N TYR A 6 -15.69 17.97 -5.67
CA TYR A 6 -15.81 16.84 -4.74
C TYR A 6 -15.60 17.34 -3.31
N LEU A 7 -16.65 17.30 -2.49
CA LEU A 7 -16.67 17.82 -1.13
C LEU A 7 -16.96 16.74 -0.08
N ASP A 8 -16.73 15.46 -0.42
CA ASP A 8 -17.04 14.29 0.42
C ASP A 8 -15.77 13.55 0.89
N ASN A 9 -14.66 14.29 1.10
CA ASN A 9 -13.40 13.73 1.58
C ASN A 9 -13.50 13.13 3.01
N GLY A 10 -14.58 13.43 3.75
CA GLY A 10 -14.85 12.82 5.06
C GLY A 10 -15.31 11.36 4.97
N THR A 11 -15.85 10.93 3.82
CA THR A 11 -16.31 9.55 3.60
C THR A 11 -15.22 8.71 2.93
N THR A 12 -14.59 9.23 1.89
CA THR A 12 -13.43 8.61 1.22
C THR A 12 -12.63 9.67 0.48
N THR A 13 -11.41 9.34 0.06
CA THR A 13 -10.52 10.27 -0.63
C THR A 13 -10.10 9.73 -1.99
N GLN A 14 -9.76 10.64 -2.90
CA GLN A 14 -9.09 10.27 -4.13
C GLN A 14 -7.71 9.70 -3.79
N VAL A 15 -7.36 8.56 -4.38
CA VAL A 15 -6.03 7.98 -4.24
C VAL A 15 -5.00 8.96 -4.81
N ALA A 16 -3.99 9.31 -4.01
CA ALA A 16 -2.90 10.16 -4.44
C ALA A 16 -2.10 9.47 -5.57
N LYS A 17 -1.60 10.25 -6.53
CA LYS A 17 -0.96 9.69 -7.74
C LYS A 17 0.26 8.84 -7.36
N GLU A 18 1.06 9.31 -6.41
CA GLU A 18 2.23 8.61 -5.87
C GLU A 18 1.87 7.28 -5.22
N VAL A 19 0.69 7.17 -4.59
CA VAL A 19 0.20 5.91 -4.02
C VAL A 19 -0.19 4.95 -5.15
N LEU A 20 -0.89 5.44 -6.17
CA LEU A 20 -1.23 4.63 -7.34
C LEU A 20 0.03 4.12 -8.04
N ASP A 21 1.00 4.99 -8.30
CA ASP A 21 2.26 4.64 -8.95
C ASP A 21 3.05 3.60 -8.12
N ALA A 22 3.06 3.72 -6.79
CA ALA A 22 3.71 2.76 -5.90
C ALA A 22 2.99 1.40 -5.85
N MET A 23 1.66 1.39 -6.02
CA MET A 23 0.84 0.18 -6.00
C MET A 23 0.85 -0.59 -7.32
N LEU A 24 0.93 0.12 -8.46
CA LEU A 24 0.84 -0.47 -9.80
C LEU A 24 1.75 -1.69 -10.01
N PRO A 25 3.04 -1.67 -9.63
CA PRO A 25 3.91 -2.83 -9.78
C PRO A 25 3.35 -4.09 -9.12
N TYR A 26 2.73 -3.98 -7.95
CA TYR A 26 2.18 -5.13 -7.20
C TYR A 26 0.84 -5.61 -7.76
N LEU A 27 0.18 -4.81 -8.58
CA LEU A 27 -1.05 -5.17 -9.29
C LEU A 27 -0.79 -5.78 -10.68
N THR A 28 0.40 -5.59 -11.25
CA THR A 28 0.71 -6.01 -12.62
C THR A 28 1.87 -7.00 -12.72
N GLU A 29 3.01 -6.71 -12.12
CA GLU A 29 4.29 -7.42 -12.34
C GLU A 29 4.74 -8.23 -11.13
N LYS A 30 4.53 -7.67 -9.93
CA LYS A 30 4.95 -8.20 -8.63
C LYS A 30 3.76 -8.78 -7.84
N PHE A 31 2.87 -9.47 -8.55
CA PHE A 31 1.61 -10.01 -8.02
C PHE A 31 1.78 -11.30 -7.19
N GLY A 32 2.99 -11.59 -6.72
CA GLY A 32 3.28 -12.83 -5.99
C GLY A 32 2.50 -12.95 -4.69
N HIS A 33 2.24 -14.19 -4.29
CA HIS A 33 1.64 -14.45 -2.99
C HIS A 33 2.74 -14.41 -1.90
N PRO A 34 2.66 -13.52 -0.90
CA PRO A 34 3.76 -13.26 0.05
C PRO A 34 4.10 -14.45 0.95
N LEU A 35 3.22 -15.44 1.07
CA LEU A 35 3.50 -16.68 1.83
C LEU A 35 4.27 -17.74 1.04
N PHE A 36 4.49 -17.54 -0.26
CA PHE A 36 5.17 -18.52 -1.10
C PHE A 36 6.64 -18.16 -1.31
N LEU A 37 7.50 -19.19 -1.35
CA LEU A 37 8.95 -19.03 -1.30
C LEU A 37 9.62 -18.80 -2.66
N TYR A 38 8.88 -18.86 -3.78
CA TYR A 38 9.45 -18.52 -5.08
C TYR A 38 9.75 -17.01 -5.16
N SER A 39 10.65 -16.59 -6.06
CA SER A 39 11.18 -15.22 -6.12
C SER A 39 10.09 -14.14 -6.11
N LEU A 40 9.05 -14.29 -6.92
CA LEU A 40 7.93 -13.35 -6.98
C LEU A 40 7.15 -13.27 -5.65
N GLY A 41 7.05 -14.37 -4.90
CA GLY A 41 6.43 -14.40 -3.57
C GLY A 41 7.30 -13.71 -2.51
N GLN A 42 8.62 -13.91 -2.58
CA GLN A 42 9.57 -13.19 -1.71
C GLN A 42 9.52 -11.67 -1.96
N GLU A 43 9.47 -11.24 -3.22
CA GLU A 43 9.32 -9.80 -3.55
C GLU A 43 8.04 -9.18 -2.98
N ALA A 44 6.93 -9.93 -2.98
CA ALA A 44 5.69 -9.50 -2.35
C ALA A 44 5.79 -9.47 -0.82
N ALA A 45 6.47 -10.45 -0.21
CA ALA A 45 6.70 -10.49 1.23
C ALA A 45 7.53 -9.28 1.71
N ASP A 46 8.61 -8.97 1.00
CA ASP A 46 9.47 -7.81 1.29
C ASP A 46 8.69 -6.49 1.20
N ALA A 47 7.77 -6.38 0.24
CA ALA A 47 6.91 -5.21 0.09
C ALA A 47 5.95 -5.03 1.27
N VAL A 48 5.32 -6.12 1.73
CA VAL A 48 4.45 -6.11 2.91
C VAL A 48 5.24 -5.73 4.16
N GLU A 49 6.43 -6.30 4.35
CA GLU A 49 7.32 -5.97 5.46
C GLU A 49 7.72 -4.49 5.46
N LYS A 50 8.08 -3.95 4.30
CA LYS A 50 8.39 -2.52 4.15
C LYS A 50 7.19 -1.63 4.48
N SER A 51 5.99 -2.03 4.06
CA SER A 51 4.75 -1.32 4.38
C SER A 51 4.51 -1.29 5.89
N GLN A 52 4.58 -2.45 6.56
CA GLN A 52 4.45 -2.55 8.01
C GLN A 52 5.45 -1.67 8.75
N LYS A 53 6.72 -1.67 8.31
CA LYS A 53 7.75 -0.80 8.89
C LYS A 53 7.41 0.67 8.72
N THR A 54 6.96 1.08 7.54
CA THR A 54 6.59 2.48 7.26
C THR A 54 5.46 2.94 8.17
N ILE A 55 4.43 2.11 8.33
CA ILE A 55 3.29 2.39 9.22
C ILE A 55 3.76 2.47 10.68
N ALA A 56 4.57 1.51 11.13
CA ALA A 56 5.09 1.49 12.49
C ALA A 56 5.92 2.74 12.82
N ASP A 57 6.84 3.11 11.93
CA ASP A 57 7.69 4.29 12.09
C ASP A 57 6.85 5.59 12.10
N THR A 58 5.82 5.67 11.25
CA THR A 58 4.90 6.82 11.19
C THR A 58 4.08 6.98 12.47
N LEU A 59 3.67 5.86 13.06
CA LEU A 59 2.86 5.84 14.29
C LEU A 59 3.70 5.81 15.57
N ASN A 60 5.04 5.79 15.47
CA ASN A 60 5.95 5.54 16.58
C ASN A 60 5.59 4.27 17.38
N ALA A 61 5.22 3.21 16.65
CA ALA A 61 4.85 1.90 17.17
C ALA A 61 5.93 0.86 16.84
N ARG A 62 5.86 -0.31 17.47
CA ARG A 62 6.68 -1.45 17.08
C ARG A 62 6.07 -2.12 15.85
N ARG A 63 6.90 -2.65 14.95
CA ARG A 63 6.44 -3.40 13.78
C ARG A 63 5.46 -4.53 14.14
N LEU A 64 5.71 -5.23 15.24
CA LEU A 64 4.86 -6.34 15.72
C LEU A 64 3.47 -5.90 16.19
N GLU A 65 3.20 -4.59 16.27
CA GLU A 65 1.90 -4.02 16.61
C GLU A 65 1.08 -3.66 15.35
N ILE A 66 1.65 -3.81 14.15
CA ILE A 66 0.98 -3.53 12.87
C ILE A 66 0.41 -4.83 12.29
N PHE A 67 -0.92 -4.89 12.20
CA PHE A 67 -1.66 -5.98 11.56
C PHE A 67 -2.33 -5.47 10.29
N LEU A 68 -2.19 -6.21 9.19
CA LEU A 68 -2.72 -5.90 7.85
C LEU A 68 -3.59 -7.06 7.35
#